data_AF-A0A7Y5U9X0-F1
#
_entry.id   AF-A0A7Y5U9X0-F1
#
_cell.length_a   1.000
_cell.length_b   1.000
_cell.length_c   1.000
_cell.angle_alpha   90.00
_cell.angle_beta   90.00
_cell.angle_gamma   90.00
#
_symmetry.space_group_name_H-M   'P 1'
#
loop_
_entity.id
_entity.type
_entity.pdbx_description
1 polymer ?
#
loop_
_entity_poly.entity_id
_entity_poly.type
_entity_poly.pdbx_seq_one_letter_code
_entity_poly.pdbx_strand_id
1 'polypeptide(L)'
;MLEGLNEIDWGRLMGAHGGCGRLPQLLRSLVSTAESPLPPQVEEEIQEMLFHQDTPYEATPFAVPFLVEIAGADVPGRAFAMGLLGAILEFERQIPNARQIVPWSASSPPYFQTESTWAPDEDRYVRLAVLGAQSVRSGLRSYLRALAAPDQATLGSAMYLLATFDPSPPITEALRMNLLRVNDPLVRASVLWAIARGDLARARNLVDWAWSSGAPPERFVAALLLVEMGAPNSEGIELLLDCAVGNAPQTQHHRMDFAAGDTIPRALAKVRLSEEQRARLLPTLVSGFELGKRWNAEPLVEIVFPEPLHEGTPLNEMQVRVVRELSRLRQGMSSDERRHFATLLERKGVTHDLL
;
A
#
# COMPACT_ATOMS: atom_id res chain seq x y z
N MET A 1 25.70 -7.14 16.45
CA MET A 1 24.30 -6.66 16.37
C MET A 1 24.32 -5.19 16.74
N LEU A 2 23.79 -4.33 15.87
CA LEU A 2 23.85 -2.87 15.98
C LEU A 2 25.26 -2.26 15.86
N GLU A 3 26.14 -2.88 15.05
CA GLU A 3 27.50 -2.38 14.80
C GLU A 3 27.45 -1.09 13.96
N GLY A 4 28.25 -0.09 14.32
CA GLY A 4 28.22 1.23 13.66
C GLY A 4 27.06 2.13 14.08
N LEU A 5 26.16 1.69 14.99
CA LEU A 5 25.03 2.50 15.45
C LEU A 5 25.45 3.86 16.03
N ASN A 6 26.61 3.96 16.69
CA ASN A 6 27.12 5.20 17.26
C ASN A 6 27.92 6.08 16.27
N GLU A 7 28.15 5.61 15.04
CA GLU A 7 28.92 6.34 14.03
C GLU A 7 28.05 7.36 13.28
N ILE A 8 26.73 7.22 13.36
CA ILE A 8 25.76 8.12 12.76
C ILE A 8 25.50 9.29 13.72
N ASP A 9 25.56 10.53 13.21
CA ASP A 9 25.18 11.73 13.97
C ASP A 9 23.65 11.88 14.02
N TRP A 10 23.00 11.05 14.85
CA TRP A 10 21.54 11.01 15.01
C TRP A 10 20.94 12.34 15.47
N GLY A 11 21.73 13.18 16.15
CA GLY A 11 21.27 14.49 16.61
C GLY A 11 21.03 15.48 15.47
N ARG A 12 21.64 15.25 14.29
CA ARG A 12 21.42 16.06 13.08
C ARG A 12 20.23 15.60 12.23
N LEU A 13 19.74 14.37 12.45
CA LEU A 13 18.63 13.82 11.68
C LEU A 13 17.29 14.26 12.30
N MET A 14 16.31 14.55 11.44
CA MET A 14 14.99 15.00 11.86
C MET A 14 13.90 13.94 11.65
N GLY A 15 13.09 13.70 12.67
CA GLY A 15 11.83 12.96 12.64
C GLY A 15 10.62 13.88 12.59
N ALA A 16 9.42 13.35 12.82
CA ALA A 16 8.18 14.13 12.80
C ALA A 16 8.13 15.25 13.85
N HIS A 17 8.77 15.03 15.00
CA HIS A 17 8.69 15.91 16.18
C HIS A 17 10.04 16.52 16.60
N GLY A 18 11.05 16.48 15.74
CA GLY A 18 12.36 17.08 16.00
C GLY A 18 13.53 16.11 15.82
N GLY A 19 14.63 16.37 16.52
CA GLY A 19 15.88 15.62 16.35
C GLY A 19 15.81 14.17 16.86
N CYS A 20 16.50 13.26 16.16
CA CYS A 20 16.48 11.80 16.43
C CYS A 20 17.59 11.32 17.39
N GLY A 21 18.18 12.19 18.20
CA GLY A 21 19.32 11.84 19.07
C GLY A 21 19.08 10.71 20.09
N ARG A 22 17.81 10.41 20.42
CA ARG A 22 17.41 9.30 21.32
C ARG A 22 17.27 7.94 20.62
N LEU A 23 17.24 7.92 19.29
CA LEU A 23 16.95 6.73 18.50
C LEU A 23 17.93 5.56 18.76
N PRO A 24 19.25 5.78 18.97
CA PRO A 24 20.18 4.69 19.30
C PRO A 24 19.82 3.95 20.59
N GLN A 25 19.35 4.67 21.62
CA GLN A 25 18.93 4.06 22.87
C GLN A 25 17.65 3.26 22.68
N LEU A 26 16.69 3.78 21.91
CA LEU A 26 15.44 3.08 21.60
C LEU A 26 15.68 1.80 20.80
N LEU A 27 16.54 1.83 19.78
CA LEU A 27 16.92 0.63 19.02
C LEU A 27 17.62 -0.42 19.89
N ARG A 28 18.40 -0.01 20.90
CA ARG A 28 18.98 -0.94 21.89
C ARG A 28 17.92 -1.52 22.83
N SER A 29 16.89 -0.77 23.16
CA SER A 29 15.77 -1.29 23.96
C SER A 29 15.05 -2.44 23.24
N LEU A 30 14.93 -2.40 21.91
CA LEU A 30 14.34 -3.48 21.11
C LEU A 30 15.10 -4.82 21.24
N VAL A 31 16.40 -4.79 21.55
CA VAL A 31 17.23 -6.00 21.69
C VAL A 31 17.42 -6.42 23.15
N SER A 32 16.97 -5.60 24.12
CA SER A 32 17.18 -5.86 25.53
C SER A 32 16.31 -7.03 26.01
N THR A 33 16.94 -8.09 26.51
CA THR A 33 16.27 -9.28 27.06
C THR A 33 16.05 -9.18 28.58
N ALA A 34 16.07 -7.98 29.16
CA ALA A 34 15.76 -7.80 30.57
C ALA A 34 14.37 -8.37 30.87
N GLU A 35 14.15 -8.88 32.10
CA GLU A 35 12.91 -9.58 32.51
C GLU A 35 11.62 -8.77 32.36
N SER A 36 11.72 -7.47 32.04
CA SER A 36 10.57 -6.61 31.77
C SER A 36 10.22 -6.62 30.27
N PRO A 37 8.93 -6.72 29.91
CA PRO A 37 8.50 -6.52 28.53
C PRO A 37 8.96 -5.16 28.00
N LEU A 38 9.18 -5.09 26.69
CA LEU A 38 9.48 -3.85 26.00
C LEU A 38 8.35 -2.84 26.28
N PRO A 39 8.65 -1.63 26.78
CA PRO A 39 7.62 -0.61 27.00
C PRO A 39 6.97 -0.23 25.66
N PRO A 40 5.62 -0.19 25.55
CA PRO A 40 4.95 0.19 24.31
C PRO A 40 5.39 1.55 23.75
N GLN A 41 5.79 2.46 24.64
CA GLN A 41 6.29 3.78 24.29
C GLN A 41 7.58 3.73 23.47
N VAL A 42 8.38 2.66 23.57
CA VAL A 42 9.59 2.50 22.76
C VAL A 42 9.22 2.28 21.29
N GLU A 43 8.22 1.44 21.02
CA GLU A 43 7.75 1.16 19.66
C GLU A 43 7.13 2.42 19.04
N GLU A 44 6.28 3.11 19.81
CA GLU A 44 5.65 4.37 19.40
C GLU A 44 6.69 5.46 19.10
N GLU A 45 7.66 5.71 19.99
CA GLU A 45 8.70 6.72 19.76
C GLU A 45 9.58 6.38 18.54
N ILE A 46 9.92 5.10 18.32
CA ILE A 46 10.67 4.71 17.11
C ILE A 46 9.83 4.95 15.86
N GLN A 47 8.54 4.57 15.89
CA GLN A 47 7.63 4.79 14.78
C GLN A 47 7.49 6.29 14.48
N GLU A 48 7.27 7.15 15.47
CA GLU A 48 7.18 8.60 15.26
C GLU A 48 8.46 9.24 14.67
N MET A 49 9.63 8.71 15.03
CA MET A 49 10.91 9.21 14.50
C MET A 49 11.21 8.74 13.08
N LEU A 50 10.75 7.53 12.72
CA LEU A 50 11.09 6.90 11.45
C LEU A 50 9.95 7.00 10.43
N PHE A 51 8.72 6.73 10.83
CA PHE A 51 7.58 6.59 9.94
C PHE A 51 6.28 7.02 10.62
N HIS A 52 5.79 8.22 10.27
CA HIS A 52 4.60 8.81 10.88
C HIS A 52 3.66 9.34 9.79
N GLN A 53 2.35 9.16 9.99
CA GLN A 53 1.31 9.50 9.00
C GLN A 53 1.64 8.98 7.60
N ASP A 54 1.95 7.69 7.53
CA ASP A 54 2.26 6.99 6.29
C ASP A 54 3.42 7.61 5.51
N THR A 55 4.39 8.25 6.17
CA THR A 55 5.51 8.93 5.52
C THR A 55 6.84 8.63 6.25
N PRO A 56 7.92 8.22 5.53
CA PRO A 56 9.23 8.02 6.12
C PRO A 56 9.97 9.35 6.33
N TYR A 57 10.71 9.44 7.45
CA TYR A 57 11.49 10.63 7.82
C TYR A 57 13.00 10.43 7.58
N GLU A 58 13.78 11.49 7.80
CA GLU A 58 15.20 11.56 7.46
C GLU A 58 16.03 10.45 8.11
N ALA A 59 15.67 10.03 9.33
CA ALA A 59 16.35 8.96 10.04
C ALA A 59 16.06 7.55 9.49
N THR A 60 15.00 7.37 8.69
CA THR A 60 14.57 6.05 8.15
C THR A 60 15.68 5.29 7.46
N PRO A 61 16.30 5.79 6.38
CA PRO A 61 17.33 5.03 5.67
C PRO A 61 18.53 4.68 6.56
N PHE A 62 18.83 5.47 7.59
CA PHE A 62 19.91 5.18 8.54
C PHE A 62 19.53 4.10 9.56
N ALA A 63 18.26 4.05 9.96
CA ALA A 63 17.76 3.08 10.93
C ALA A 63 17.46 1.70 10.32
N VAL A 64 17.07 1.64 9.04
CA VAL A 64 16.65 0.39 8.39
C VAL A 64 17.67 -0.75 8.50
N PRO A 65 18.99 -0.57 8.24
CA PRO A 65 19.95 -1.66 8.38
C PRO A 65 19.92 -2.31 9.78
N PHE A 66 19.75 -1.51 10.83
CA PHE A 66 19.62 -2.00 12.20
C PHE A 66 18.29 -2.72 12.44
N LEU A 67 17.19 -2.22 11.90
CA LEU A 67 15.90 -2.90 11.95
C LEU A 67 15.94 -4.26 11.22
N VAL A 68 16.69 -4.37 10.11
CA VAL A 68 16.91 -5.64 9.40
C VAL A 68 17.68 -6.63 10.27
N GLU A 69 18.71 -6.17 10.99
CA GLU A 69 19.43 -7.01 11.97
C GLU A 69 18.51 -7.47 13.10
N ILE A 70 17.73 -6.57 13.69
CA ILE A 70 16.77 -6.86 14.77
C ILE A 70 15.71 -7.87 14.31
N ALA A 71 15.16 -7.67 13.11
CA ALA A 71 14.20 -8.60 12.51
C ALA A 71 14.81 -9.99 12.24
N GLY A 72 16.12 -10.08 12.00
CA GLY A 72 16.81 -11.35 11.82
C GLY A 72 17.22 -12.06 13.11
N ALA A 73 17.00 -11.43 14.26
CA ALA A 73 17.44 -11.92 15.56
C ALA A 73 16.29 -12.43 16.43
N ASP A 74 16.63 -13.30 17.38
CA ASP A 74 15.68 -13.78 18.39
C ASP A 74 15.66 -12.82 19.59
N VAL A 75 15.05 -11.65 19.40
CA VAL A 75 14.98 -10.56 20.39
C VAL A 75 13.55 -10.04 20.53
N PRO A 76 13.18 -9.41 21.67
CA PRO A 76 11.81 -8.97 21.92
C PRO A 76 11.23 -8.05 20.82
N GLY A 77 12.02 -7.11 20.33
CA GLY A 77 11.59 -6.14 19.30
C GLY A 77 11.54 -6.68 17.87
N ARG A 78 11.77 -7.98 17.64
CA ARG A 78 11.83 -8.55 16.27
C ARG A 78 10.52 -8.39 15.49
N ALA A 79 9.38 -8.60 16.16
CA ALA A 79 8.06 -8.50 15.53
C ALA A 79 7.73 -7.06 15.14
N PHE A 80 8.03 -6.11 16.02
CA PHE A 80 7.89 -4.67 15.73
C PHE A 80 8.79 -4.25 14.56
N ALA A 81 10.07 -4.64 14.57
CA ALA A 81 10.99 -4.32 13.49
C ALA A 81 10.48 -4.81 12.13
N MET A 82 9.96 -6.04 12.03
CA MET A 82 9.36 -6.55 10.80
C MET A 82 8.11 -5.77 10.36
N GLY A 83 7.24 -5.41 11.30
CA GLY A 83 6.05 -4.60 11.01
C GLY A 83 6.43 -3.23 10.41
N LEU A 84 7.39 -2.55 11.04
CA LEU A 84 7.88 -1.24 10.58
C LEU A 84 8.60 -1.34 9.22
N LEU A 85 9.43 -2.38 9.00
CA LEU A 85 10.05 -2.63 7.70
C LEU A 85 8.98 -2.88 6.61
N GLY A 86 7.87 -3.52 6.97
CA GLY A 86 6.73 -3.76 6.08
C GLY A 86 6.07 -2.45 5.63
N ALA A 87 5.81 -1.56 6.59
CA ALA A 87 5.24 -0.23 6.32
C ALA A 87 6.16 0.63 5.43
N ILE A 88 7.48 0.61 5.67
CA ILE A 88 8.46 1.33 4.85
C ILE A 88 8.47 0.80 3.40
N LEU A 89 8.44 -0.53 3.24
CA LEU A 89 8.42 -1.16 1.92
C LEU A 89 7.11 -0.87 1.18
N GLU A 90 5.99 -0.85 1.90
CA GLU A 90 4.67 -0.55 1.37
C GLU A 90 4.56 0.91 0.89
N PHE A 91 5.10 1.87 1.65
CA PHE A 91 5.13 3.26 1.22
C PHE A 91 5.89 3.44 -0.11
N GLU A 92 7.05 2.80 -0.27
CA GLU A 92 7.78 2.83 -1.56
C GLU A 92 6.93 2.29 -2.71
N ARG A 93 6.12 1.25 -2.47
CA ARG A 93 5.24 0.64 -3.48
C ARG A 93 4.14 1.59 -3.94
N GLN A 94 3.68 2.50 -3.07
CA GLN A 94 2.64 3.46 -3.40
C GLN A 94 3.14 4.61 -4.27
N ILE A 95 4.45 4.82 -4.36
CA ILE A 95 5.06 5.88 -5.18
C ILE A 95 5.21 5.37 -6.63
N PRO A 96 4.49 5.95 -7.61
CA PRO A 96 4.66 5.58 -9.01
C PRO A 96 6.10 5.87 -9.48
N ASN A 97 6.71 4.93 -10.19
CA ASN A 97 8.07 5.07 -10.75
C ASN A 97 9.19 5.34 -9.72
N ALA A 98 8.98 5.07 -8.42
CA ALA A 98 9.97 5.31 -7.37
C ALA A 98 11.36 4.76 -7.71
N ARG A 99 11.40 3.54 -8.27
CA ARG A 99 12.63 2.83 -8.67
C ARG A 99 13.37 3.45 -9.85
N GLN A 100 12.72 4.31 -10.64
CA GLN A 100 13.36 5.03 -11.75
C GLN A 100 14.00 6.36 -11.29
N ILE A 101 13.57 6.89 -10.13
CA ILE A 101 14.00 8.20 -9.62
C ILE A 101 15.40 8.14 -8.99
N VAL A 102 15.81 6.98 -8.48
CA VAL A 102 17.13 6.79 -7.85
C VAL A 102 17.87 5.65 -8.56
N PRO A 103 18.73 5.95 -9.56
CA PRO A 103 19.54 4.95 -10.23
C PRO A 103 20.46 4.27 -9.22
N TRP A 104 20.31 2.96 -9.05
CA TRP A 104 21.18 2.18 -8.18
C TRP A 104 22.56 2.00 -8.81
N SER A 105 23.63 2.23 -8.03
CA SER A 105 24.93 1.64 -8.32
C SER A 105 25.40 0.87 -7.08
N ALA A 106 25.67 -0.43 -7.25
CA ALA A 106 26.20 -1.29 -6.20
C ALA A 106 27.55 -0.82 -5.63
N SER A 107 28.25 0.02 -6.38
CA SER A 107 29.63 0.44 -6.15
C SER A 107 29.79 1.60 -5.17
N SER A 108 28.72 2.34 -4.86
CA SER A 108 28.74 3.43 -3.89
C SER A 108 27.38 3.53 -3.19
N PRO A 109 27.24 3.04 -1.95
CA PRO A 109 26.12 3.45 -1.12
C PRO A 109 26.17 4.99 -1.06
N PRO A 110 25.09 5.73 -1.40
CA PRO A 110 25.10 7.20 -1.36
C PRO A 110 25.21 7.76 0.08
N TYR A 111 25.39 6.89 1.08
CA TYR A 111 25.71 7.26 2.44
C TYR A 111 27.06 7.99 2.46
N PHE A 112 27.11 9.16 3.13
CA PHE A 112 28.28 10.02 3.40
C PHE A 112 28.49 11.29 2.56
N GLN A 113 27.63 11.67 1.60
CA GLN A 113 27.71 13.04 1.07
C GLN A 113 26.86 14.00 1.91
N THR A 114 27.50 14.54 2.93
CA THR A 114 27.03 15.67 3.75
C THR A 114 27.02 16.94 2.90
N GLU A 115 25.94 17.24 2.18
CA GLU A 115 25.79 18.59 1.60
C GLU A 115 24.31 18.98 1.40
N SER A 116 23.74 19.57 2.45
CA SER A 116 23.06 20.88 2.56
C SER A 116 22.25 21.50 1.38
N THR A 117 21.98 20.81 0.28
CA THR A 117 21.25 21.37 -0.87
C THR A 117 20.09 20.48 -1.33
N TRP A 118 19.37 19.90 -0.37
CA TRP A 118 18.14 19.17 -0.67
C TRP A 118 17.06 20.17 -1.08
N ALA A 119 16.57 20.06 -2.31
CA ALA A 119 15.41 20.82 -2.77
C ALA A 119 14.19 20.51 -1.87
N PRO A 120 13.30 21.49 -1.61
CA PRO A 120 12.28 21.36 -0.56
C PRO A 120 11.13 20.37 -0.85
N ASP A 121 11.11 19.74 -2.03
CA ASP A 121 9.90 19.13 -2.59
C ASP A 121 9.92 17.58 -2.54
N GLU A 122 8.73 17.01 -2.74
CA GLU A 122 8.31 15.59 -2.74
C GLU A 122 9.38 14.52 -3.04
N ASP A 123 10.32 14.83 -3.94
CA ASP A 123 11.55 14.09 -4.22
C ASP A 123 12.31 13.61 -2.96
N ARG A 124 12.32 14.40 -1.88
CA ARG A 124 13.02 14.02 -0.65
C ARG A 124 12.45 12.74 -0.04
N TYR A 125 11.13 12.69 0.16
CA TYR A 125 10.46 11.53 0.77
C TYR A 125 10.56 10.30 -0.10
N VAL A 126 10.46 10.48 -1.42
CA VAL A 126 10.64 9.39 -2.39
C VAL A 126 12.03 8.79 -2.29
N ARG A 127 13.09 9.60 -2.21
CA ARG A 127 14.47 9.11 -2.06
C ARG A 127 14.66 8.34 -0.75
N LEU A 128 14.14 8.88 0.37
CA LEU A 128 14.22 8.21 1.68
C LEU A 128 13.53 6.85 1.66
N ALA A 129 12.33 6.78 1.07
CA ALA A 129 11.56 5.55 0.90
C ALA A 129 12.32 4.51 0.07
N VAL A 130 12.84 4.91 -1.09
CA VAL A 130 13.58 4.01 -2.00
C VAL A 130 14.84 3.45 -1.32
N LEU A 131 15.61 4.30 -0.63
CA LEU A 131 16.82 3.87 0.09
C LEU A 131 16.49 2.91 1.24
N GLY A 132 15.45 3.22 2.03
CA GLY A 132 14.95 2.34 3.08
C GLY A 132 14.50 0.99 2.52
N ALA A 133 13.61 1.00 1.52
CA ALA A 133 13.06 -0.20 0.91
C ALA A 133 14.13 -1.09 0.24
N GLN A 134 15.22 -0.52 -0.29
CA GLN A 134 16.36 -1.29 -0.80
C GLN A 134 17.04 -2.10 0.32
N SER A 135 17.29 -1.45 1.46
CA SER A 135 17.90 -2.10 2.61
C SER A 135 16.97 -3.16 3.22
N VAL A 136 15.65 -2.91 3.29
CA VAL A 136 14.64 -3.91 3.71
C VAL A 136 14.79 -5.20 2.92
N ARG A 137 14.92 -5.12 1.57
CA ARG A 137 14.99 -6.28 0.68
C ARG A 137 16.19 -7.20 0.95
N SER A 138 17.29 -6.67 1.49
CA SER A 138 18.48 -7.46 1.83
C SER A 138 18.22 -8.53 2.93
N GLY A 139 17.21 -8.32 3.77
CA GLY A 139 16.87 -9.21 4.87
C GLY A 139 15.96 -10.39 4.51
N LEU A 140 15.60 -10.60 3.23
CA LEU A 140 14.60 -11.59 2.80
C LEU A 140 14.80 -12.99 3.43
N ARG A 141 16.04 -13.48 3.46
CA ARG A 141 16.35 -14.80 4.05
C ARG A 141 16.04 -14.86 5.55
N SER A 142 16.20 -13.76 6.27
CA SER A 142 15.86 -13.67 7.69
C SER A 142 14.35 -13.67 7.91
N TYR A 143 13.59 -12.95 7.08
CA TYR A 143 12.13 -12.90 7.19
C TYR A 143 11.48 -14.25 6.87
N LEU A 144 11.99 -14.97 5.87
CA LEU A 144 11.54 -16.34 5.56
C LEU A 144 11.80 -17.30 6.73
N ARG A 145 12.92 -17.16 7.45
CA ARG A 145 13.20 -17.96 8.65
C ARG A 145 12.24 -17.62 9.80
N ALA A 146 11.82 -16.37 9.91
CA ALA A 146 10.89 -15.93 10.96
C ALA A 146 9.49 -16.56 10.84
N LEU A 147 9.12 -17.13 9.68
CA LEU A 147 7.89 -17.92 9.55
C LEU A 147 7.88 -19.19 10.41
N ALA A 148 9.04 -19.66 10.87
CA ALA A 148 9.13 -20.76 11.83
C ALA A 148 8.85 -20.33 13.27
N ALA A 149 8.61 -19.04 13.53
CA ALA A 149 8.33 -18.54 14.88
C ALA A 149 7.10 -19.22 15.50
N PRO A 150 7.16 -19.56 16.81
CA PRO A 150 6.03 -20.13 17.53
C PRO A 150 5.02 -19.06 17.98
N ASP A 151 5.46 -17.82 18.21
CA ASP A 151 4.59 -16.72 18.64
C ASP A 151 3.88 -16.05 17.45
N GLN A 152 2.64 -15.64 17.70
CA GLN A 152 1.77 -15.06 16.68
C GLN A 152 2.21 -13.66 16.26
N ALA A 153 2.85 -12.89 17.14
CA ALA A 153 3.30 -11.54 16.82
C ALA A 153 4.39 -11.58 15.73
N THR A 154 5.41 -12.40 15.92
CA THR A 154 6.49 -12.56 14.94
C THR A 154 6.00 -13.19 13.66
N LEU A 155 5.21 -14.27 13.75
CA LEU A 155 4.67 -14.91 12.56
C LEU A 155 3.80 -13.94 11.75
N GLY A 156 2.92 -13.19 12.42
CA GLY A 156 2.08 -12.17 11.80
C GLY A 156 2.89 -11.07 11.12
N SER A 157 3.87 -10.49 11.81
CA SER A 157 4.72 -9.43 11.23
C SER A 157 5.59 -9.94 10.08
N ALA A 158 6.13 -11.16 10.17
CA ALA A 158 6.89 -11.76 9.07
C ALA A 158 6.01 -11.99 7.84
N MET A 159 4.78 -12.45 8.04
CA MET A 159 3.79 -12.66 6.97
C MET A 159 3.35 -11.35 6.33
N TYR A 160 3.10 -10.30 7.13
CA TYR A 160 2.80 -8.96 6.62
C TYR A 160 3.98 -8.39 5.80
N LEU A 161 5.19 -8.41 6.36
CA LEU A 161 6.39 -7.95 5.66
C LEU A 161 6.60 -8.71 4.34
N LEU A 162 6.49 -10.04 4.33
CA LEU A 162 6.66 -10.82 3.10
C LEU A 162 5.55 -10.55 2.06
N ALA A 163 4.33 -10.20 2.51
CA ALA A 163 3.23 -9.82 1.62
C ALA A 163 3.46 -8.47 0.92
N THR A 164 4.32 -7.59 1.44
CA THR A 164 4.65 -6.30 0.80
C THR A 164 5.77 -6.41 -0.24
N PHE A 165 6.47 -7.54 -0.31
CA PHE A 165 7.46 -7.80 -1.37
C PHE A 165 6.80 -7.98 -2.76
N ASP A 166 7.61 -7.79 -3.80
CA ASP A 166 7.21 -8.25 -5.14
C ASP A 166 7.05 -9.78 -5.11
N PRO A 167 5.94 -10.30 -5.67
CA PRO A 167 5.67 -11.73 -5.61
C PRO A 167 6.75 -12.52 -6.35
N SER A 168 7.23 -13.57 -5.70
CA SER A 168 8.16 -14.53 -6.27
C SER A 168 7.79 -15.93 -5.78
N PRO A 169 8.12 -17.01 -6.51
CA PRO A 169 7.73 -18.37 -6.11
C PRO A 169 8.12 -18.74 -4.67
N PRO A 170 9.33 -18.42 -4.16
CA PRO A 170 9.69 -18.71 -2.77
C PRO A 170 8.82 -17.97 -1.74
N ILE A 171 8.50 -16.70 -2.01
CA ILE A 171 7.67 -15.87 -1.12
C ILE A 171 6.23 -16.35 -1.15
N THR A 172 5.65 -16.48 -2.34
CA THR A 172 4.25 -16.89 -2.52
C THR A 172 3.99 -18.27 -1.93
N GLU A 173 4.90 -19.22 -2.10
CA GLU A 173 4.76 -20.55 -1.51
C GLU A 173 4.89 -20.52 0.02
N ALA A 174 5.86 -19.76 0.55
CA ALA A 174 6.02 -19.62 1.99
C ALA A 174 4.79 -18.96 2.64
N LEU A 175 4.25 -17.92 2.03
CA LEU A 175 3.00 -17.27 2.45
C LEU A 175 1.82 -18.26 2.44
N ARG A 176 1.67 -19.02 1.34
CA ARG A 176 0.60 -20.02 1.20
C ARG A 176 0.64 -21.08 2.30
N MET A 177 1.82 -21.61 2.60
CA MET A 177 2.01 -22.65 3.61
C MET A 177 1.75 -22.17 5.05
N ASN A 178 1.77 -20.85 5.29
CA ASN A 178 1.63 -20.26 6.62
C ASN A 178 0.34 -19.45 6.82
N LEU A 179 -0.46 -19.24 5.77
CA LEU A 179 -1.67 -18.39 5.82
C LEU A 179 -2.60 -18.76 6.99
N LEU A 180 -2.89 -20.05 7.17
CA LEU A 180 -3.83 -20.51 8.20
C LEU A 180 -3.21 -20.58 9.61
N ARG A 181 -1.90 -20.35 9.76
CA ARG A 181 -1.21 -20.33 11.06
C ARG A 181 -1.29 -18.96 11.75
N VAL A 182 -1.57 -17.89 11.00
CA VAL A 182 -1.70 -16.54 11.52
C VAL A 182 -3.13 -16.32 12.02
N ASN A 183 -3.28 -15.84 13.24
CA ASN A 183 -4.59 -15.60 13.84
C ASN A 183 -5.24 -14.28 13.41
N ASP A 184 -4.44 -13.27 13.03
CA ASP A 184 -4.92 -11.95 12.62
C ASP A 184 -5.57 -11.97 11.22
N PRO A 185 -6.88 -11.68 11.10
CA PRO A 185 -7.55 -11.60 9.81
C PRO A 185 -7.02 -10.54 8.84
N LEU A 186 -6.51 -9.41 9.35
CA LEU A 186 -5.95 -8.37 8.48
C LEU A 186 -4.67 -8.87 7.81
N VAL A 187 -3.81 -9.54 8.57
CA VAL A 187 -2.59 -10.15 8.01
C VAL A 187 -2.97 -11.23 7.00
N ARG A 188 -3.96 -12.09 7.30
CA ARG A 188 -4.41 -13.11 6.33
C ARG A 188 -4.98 -12.49 5.06
N ALA A 189 -5.74 -11.41 5.16
CA ALA A 189 -6.25 -10.66 4.02
C ALA A 189 -5.11 -10.09 3.14
N SER A 190 -4.11 -9.45 3.75
CA SER A 190 -2.92 -8.93 3.04
C SER A 190 -2.11 -10.04 2.36
N VAL A 191 -1.96 -11.18 3.04
CA VAL A 191 -1.25 -12.34 2.50
C VAL A 191 -2.01 -12.96 1.33
N LEU A 192 -3.34 -13.09 1.43
CA LEU A 192 -4.18 -13.57 0.34
C LEU A 192 -4.04 -12.70 -0.91
N TRP A 193 -4.06 -11.38 -0.73
CA TRP A 193 -3.84 -10.42 -1.81
C TRP A 193 -2.45 -10.59 -2.46
N ALA A 194 -1.40 -10.73 -1.64
CA ALA A 194 -0.03 -10.94 -2.13
C ALA A 194 0.14 -12.26 -2.90
N ILE A 195 -0.49 -13.35 -2.44
CA ILE A 195 -0.49 -14.63 -3.15
C ILE A 195 -1.15 -14.49 -4.52
N ALA A 196 -2.33 -13.86 -4.57
CA ALA A 196 -3.07 -13.69 -5.81
C ALA A 196 -2.37 -12.77 -6.83
N ARG A 197 -1.63 -11.76 -6.37
CA ARG A 197 -0.76 -10.94 -7.23
C ARG A 197 0.37 -11.75 -7.89
N GLY A 198 0.84 -12.80 -7.24
CA GLY A 198 1.89 -13.67 -7.78
C GLY A 198 1.35 -14.75 -8.71
N ASP A 199 0.21 -15.36 -8.36
CA ASP A 199 -0.44 -16.39 -9.15
C ASP A 199 -1.94 -16.43 -8.82
N LEU A 200 -2.72 -15.65 -9.58
CA LEU A 200 -4.17 -15.54 -9.39
C LEU A 200 -4.88 -16.89 -9.53
N ALA A 201 -4.43 -17.74 -10.46
CA ALA A 201 -5.03 -19.05 -10.68
C ALA A 201 -4.83 -19.97 -9.47
N ARG A 202 -3.62 -19.98 -8.88
CA ARG A 202 -3.35 -20.77 -7.66
C ARG A 202 -4.04 -20.23 -6.42
N ALA A 203 -4.36 -18.94 -6.38
CA ALA A 203 -5.07 -18.35 -5.26
C ALA A 203 -6.55 -18.76 -5.19
N ARG A 204 -7.13 -19.36 -6.25
CA ARG A 204 -8.57 -19.59 -6.35
C ARG A 204 -9.19 -20.30 -5.15
N ASN A 205 -8.62 -21.43 -4.73
CA ASN A 205 -9.15 -22.19 -3.59
C ASN A 205 -9.11 -21.38 -2.28
N LEU A 206 -8.11 -20.51 -2.11
CA LEU A 206 -8.01 -19.64 -0.94
C LEU A 206 -9.03 -18.51 -0.98
N VAL A 207 -9.32 -17.99 -2.18
CA VAL A 207 -10.38 -16.99 -2.39
C VAL A 207 -11.75 -17.60 -2.05
N ASP A 208 -12.03 -18.81 -2.52
CA ASP A 208 -13.30 -19.50 -2.21
C ASP A 208 -13.43 -19.77 -0.70
N TRP A 209 -12.33 -20.16 -0.01
CA TRP A 209 -12.30 -20.29 1.46
C TRP A 209 -12.55 -18.96 2.18
N ALA A 210 -11.83 -17.90 1.80
CA ALA A 210 -11.94 -16.58 2.41
C ALA A 210 -13.33 -15.98 2.21
N TRP A 211 -13.96 -16.24 1.07
CA TRP A 211 -15.33 -15.83 0.81
C TRP A 211 -16.35 -16.54 1.72
N SER A 212 -16.20 -17.86 1.87
CA SER A 212 -17.20 -18.71 2.53
C SER A 212 -17.08 -18.74 4.05
N SER A 213 -15.86 -18.58 4.58
CA SER A 213 -15.57 -18.80 6.00
C SER A 213 -14.61 -17.76 6.58
N GLY A 214 -14.22 -16.77 5.78
CA GLY A 214 -13.33 -15.73 6.23
C GLY A 214 -14.00 -14.70 7.13
N ALA A 215 -13.18 -14.06 7.95
CA ALA A 215 -13.54 -12.84 8.67
C ALA A 215 -13.76 -11.68 7.67
N PRO A 216 -14.38 -10.56 8.10
CA PRO A 216 -14.74 -9.47 7.18
C PRO A 216 -13.57 -8.92 6.33
N PRO A 217 -12.34 -8.74 6.86
CA PRO A 217 -11.15 -8.44 6.07
C PRO A 217 -10.89 -9.39 4.89
N GLU A 218 -11.02 -10.69 5.12
CA GLU A 218 -10.73 -11.74 4.14
C GLU A 218 -11.82 -11.81 3.08
N ARG A 219 -13.08 -11.67 3.49
CA ARG A 219 -14.22 -11.60 2.56
C ARG A 219 -14.13 -10.41 1.62
N PHE A 220 -13.66 -9.26 2.13
CA PHE A 220 -13.40 -8.08 1.31
C PHE A 220 -12.34 -8.35 0.24
N VAL A 221 -11.19 -8.93 0.61
CA VAL A 221 -10.14 -9.29 -0.35
C VAL A 221 -10.63 -10.35 -1.33
N ALA A 222 -11.39 -11.34 -0.86
CA ALA A 222 -11.98 -12.35 -1.72
C ALA A 222 -12.92 -11.73 -2.77
N ALA A 223 -13.75 -10.75 -2.38
CA ALA A 223 -14.61 -10.03 -3.32
C ALA A 223 -13.79 -9.28 -4.39
N LEU A 224 -12.73 -8.57 -4.01
CA LEU A 224 -11.81 -7.94 -4.97
C LEU A 224 -11.21 -8.97 -5.92
N LEU A 225 -10.72 -10.10 -5.41
CA LEU A 225 -10.06 -11.12 -6.21
C LEU A 225 -11.03 -11.87 -7.13
N LEU A 226 -12.28 -12.06 -6.72
CA LEU A 226 -13.32 -12.63 -7.59
C LEU A 226 -13.63 -11.73 -8.78
N VAL A 227 -13.61 -10.41 -8.60
CA VAL A 227 -13.69 -9.44 -9.70
C VAL A 227 -12.48 -9.57 -10.63
N GLU A 228 -11.26 -9.61 -10.08
CA GLU A 228 -10.03 -9.78 -10.88
C GLU A 228 -10.00 -11.10 -11.66
N MET A 229 -10.62 -12.15 -11.13
CA MET A 229 -10.77 -13.45 -11.80
C MET A 229 -11.87 -13.46 -12.89
N GLY A 230 -12.62 -12.37 -13.09
CA GLY A 230 -13.77 -12.35 -13.99
C GLY A 230 -14.93 -13.21 -13.52
N ALA A 231 -14.98 -13.53 -12.22
CA ALA A 231 -16.04 -14.33 -11.58
C ALA A 231 -16.70 -13.58 -10.41
N PRO A 232 -17.11 -12.31 -10.57
CA PRO A 232 -17.75 -11.57 -9.50
C PRO A 232 -19.10 -12.21 -9.15
N ASN A 233 -19.48 -12.16 -7.88
CA ASN A 233 -20.82 -12.52 -7.44
C ASN A 233 -21.54 -11.28 -6.88
N SER A 234 -22.87 -11.30 -6.86
CA SER A 234 -23.69 -10.14 -6.48
C SER A 234 -23.41 -9.65 -5.05
N GLU A 235 -23.24 -10.58 -4.10
CA GLU A 235 -22.95 -10.23 -2.70
C GLU A 235 -21.56 -9.58 -2.55
N GLY A 236 -20.57 -10.04 -3.33
CA GLY A 236 -19.23 -9.45 -3.37
C GLY A 236 -19.25 -8.05 -3.97
N ILE A 237 -20.02 -7.83 -5.04
CA ILE A 237 -20.22 -6.48 -5.62
C ILE A 237 -20.86 -5.55 -4.59
N GLU A 238 -21.91 -6.00 -3.89
CA GLU A 238 -22.55 -5.20 -2.82
C GLU A 238 -21.59 -4.89 -1.67
N LEU A 239 -20.78 -5.86 -1.23
CA LEU A 239 -19.76 -5.63 -0.22
C LEU A 239 -18.75 -4.56 -0.66
N LEU A 240 -18.28 -4.60 -1.91
CA LEU A 240 -17.36 -3.60 -2.45
C LEU A 240 -18.02 -2.22 -2.57
N LEU A 241 -19.29 -2.16 -2.97
CA LEU A 241 -20.06 -0.91 -3.00
C LEU A 241 -20.19 -0.32 -1.59
N ASP A 242 -20.56 -1.13 -0.60
CA ASP A 242 -20.69 -0.69 0.79
C ASP A 242 -19.34 -0.20 1.35
N CYS A 243 -18.23 -0.85 1.00
CA CYS A 243 -16.91 -0.33 1.34
C CYS A 243 -16.64 1.01 0.67
N ALA A 244 -16.89 1.13 -0.64
CA ALA A 244 -16.66 2.35 -1.40
C ALA A 244 -17.41 3.55 -0.84
N VAL A 245 -18.66 3.36 -0.40
CA VAL A 245 -19.51 4.43 0.16
C VAL A 245 -19.36 4.62 1.67
N GLY A 246 -18.49 3.86 2.33
CA GLY A 246 -18.22 3.99 3.78
C GLY A 246 -19.21 3.28 4.71
N ASN A 247 -20.06 2.39 4.19
CA ASN A 247 -21.09 1.66 4.93
C ASN A 247 -20.61 0.30 5.51
N ALA A 248 -19.38 -0.13 5.23
CA ALA A 248 -18.84 -1.43 5.68
C ALA A 248 -17.62 -1.30 6.63
N PRO A 249 -17.74 -0.65 7.81
CA PRO A 249 -16.63 -0.42 8.73
C PRO A 249 -15.96 -1.70 9.24
N GLN A 250 -16.73 -2.79 9.37
CA GLN A 250 -16.28 -4.10 9.86
C GLN A 250 -15.16 -4.72 9.01
N THR A 251 -15.06 -4.35 7.73
CA THR A 251 -14.03 -4.87 6.82
C THR A 251 -12.63 -4.35 7.17
N GLN A 252 -12.55 -3.24 7.91
CA GLN A 252 -11.29 -2.56 8.23
C GLN A 252 -10.41 -2.33 7.00
N HIS A 253 -10.99 -2.21 5.80
CA HIS A 253 -10.26 -2.06 4.55
C HIS A 253 -9.39 -0.79 4.54
N HIS A 254 -9.77 0.26 5.28
CA HIS A 254 -8.95 1.46 5.48
C HIS A 254 -7.62 1.19 6.18
N ARG A 255 -7.47 0.02 6.84
CA ARG A 255 -6.21 -0.45 7.46
C ARG A 255 -5.42 -1.38 6.53
N MET A 256 -5.94 -1.66 5.34
CA MET A 256 -5.26 -2.44 4.32
C MET A 256 -4.67 -1.49 3.29
N ASP A 257 -3.35 -1.41 3.25
CA ASP A 257 -2.65 -0.44 2.41
C ASP A 257 -2.94 -0.64 0.91
N PHE A 258 -3.16 -1.89 0.47
CA PHE A 258 -3.56 -2.17 -0.91
C PHE A 258 -5.01 -1.82 -1.25
N ALA A 259 -5.87 -1.65 -0.24
CA ALA A 259 -7.27 -1.27 -0.42
C ALA A 259 -7.47 0.24 -0.38
N ALA A 260 -6.43 1.00 0.00
CA ALA A 260 -6.42 2.44 -0.08
C ALA A 260 -6.49 2.93 -1.54
N GLY A 261 -6.94 4.17 -1.72
CA GLY A 261 -6.96 4.83 -3.02
C GLY A 261 -8.07 4.31 -3.94
N ASP A 262 -7.68 3.87 -5.14
CA ASP A 262 -8.58 3.58 -6.26
C ASP A 262 -8.83 2.08 -6.49
N THR A 263 -8.32 1.20 -5.63
CA THR A 263 -8.48 -0.27 -5.77
C THR A 263 -9.95 -0.70 -5.85
N ILE A 264 -10.80 -0.20 -4.95
CA ILE A 264 -12.23 -0.55 -4.96
C ILE A 264 -12.94 0.03 -6.19
N PRO A 265 -12.81 1.34 -6.52
CA PRO A 265 -13.33 1.89 -7.76
C PRO A 265 -12.89 1.11 -9.01
N ARG A 266 -11.60 0.77 -9.13
CA ARG A 266 -11.05 0.01 -10.25
C ARG A 266 -11.67 -1.38 -10.37
N ALA A 267 -11.87 -2.07 -9.26
CA ALA A 267 -12.58 -3.35 -9.26
C ALA A 267 -14.03 -3.16 -9.74
N LEU A 268 -14.75 -2.19 -9.18
CA LEU A 268 -16.15 -1.93 -9.54
C LEU A 268 -16.33 -1.48 -11.01
N ALA A 269 -15.32 -0.82 -11.59
CA ALA A 269 -15.30 -0.47 -13.01
C ALA A 269 -15.21 -1.68 -13.96
N LYS A 270 -14.71 -2.84 -13.49
CA LYS A 270 -14.59 -4.07 -14.29
C LYS A 270 -15.87 -4.89 -14.33
N VAL A 271 -16.89 -4.53 -13.56
CA VAL A 271 -18.15 -5.29 -13.46
C VAL A 271 -19.31 -4.48 -14.02
N ARG A 272 -20.32 -5.20 -14.53
CA ARG A 272 -21.56 -4.57 -14.99
C ARG A 272 -22.45 -4.23 -13.79
N LEU A 273 -22.36 -2.99 -13.33
CA LEU A 273 -23.22 -2.47 -12.27
C LEU A 273 -24.66 -2.24 -12.77
N SER A 274 -25.64 -2.40 -11.88
CA SER A 274 -27.01 -1.94 -12.12
C SER A 274 -27.07 -0.41 -12.09
N GLU A 275 -28.18 0.17 -12.57
CA GLU A 275 -28.39 1.62 -12.50
C GLU A 275 -28.43 2.13 -11.05
N GLU A 276 -29.09 1.38 -10.17
CA GLU A 276 -29.14 1.66 -8.73
C GLU A 276 -27.75 1.63 -8.08
N GLN A 277 -26.95 0.60 -8.40
CA GLN A 277 -25.58 0.47 -7.88
C GLN A 277 -24.68 1.62 -8.36
N ARG A 278 -24.79 2.02 -9.63
CA ARG A 278 -24.10 3.21 -10.15
C ARG A 278 -24.54 4.48 -9.40
N ALA A 279 -25.84 4.68 -9.26
CA ALA A 279 -26.39 5.86 -8.57
C ALA A 279 -25.90 5.98 -7.12
N ARG A 280 -25.72 4.85 -6.41
CA ARG A 280 -25.13 4.80 -5.07
C ARG A 280 -23.64 5.17 -5.04
N LEU A 281 -22.86 4.67 -6.00
CA LEU A 281 -21.40 4.81 -6.03
C LEU A 281 -20.92 6.19 -6.51
N LEU A 282 -21.65 6.77 -7.47
CA LEU A 282 -21.22 7.98 -8.18
C LEU A 282 -20.96 9.20 -7.28
N PRO A 283 -21.83 9.56 -6.30
CA PRO A 283 -21.56 10.68 -5.42
C PRO A 283 -20.20 10.57 -4.72
N THR A 284 -19.85 9.38 -4.23
CA THR A 284 -18.58 9.15 -3.54
C THR A 284 -17.37 9.27 -4.48
N LEU A 285 -17.47 8.74 -5.70
CA LEU A 285 -16.40 8.89 -6.68
C LEU A 285 -16.19 10.34 -7.10
N VAL A 286 -17.29 11.07 -7.34
CA VAL A 286 -17.26 12.50 -7.70
C VAL A 286 -16.70 13.33 -6.56
N SER A 287 -17.15 13.14 -5.32
CA SER A 287 -16.61 13.86 -4.16
C SER A 287 -15.14 13.53 -3.91
N GLY A 288 -14.72 12.26 -4.07
CA GLY A 288 -13.31 11.90 -4.02
C GLY A 288 -12.51 12.65 -5.07
N PHE A 289 -13.00 12.68 -6.30
CA PHE A 289 -12.38 13.38 -7.42
C PHE A 289 -12.29 14.91 -7.20
N GLU A 290 -13.34 15.54 -6.67
CA GLU A 290 -13.39 16.97 -6.32
C GLU A 290 -12.36 17.35 -5.24
N LEU A 291 -12.03 16.43 -4.32
CA LEU A 291 -10.97 16.60 -3.30
C LEU A 291 -9.54 16.43 -3.85
N GLY A 292 -9.37 16.40 -5.18
CA GLY A 292 -8.06 16.30 -5.82
C GLY A 292 -7.47 14.89 -5.82
N LYS A 293 -8.27 13.86 -5.51
CA LYS A 293 -7.88 12.44 -5.64
C LYS A 293 -7.84 12.05 -7.12
N ARG A 294 -6.76 12.42 -7.81
CA ARG A 294 -6.55 12.24 -9.28
C ARG A 294 -6.63 10.78 -9.74
N TRP A 295 -6.26 9.83 -8.89
CA TRP A 295 -6.35 8.37 -9.10
C TRP A 295 -7.77 7.82 -9.42
N ASN A 296 -8.85 8.58 -9.21
CA ASN A 296 -10.21 8.06 -9.42
C ASN A 296 -10.80 8.26 -10.83
N ALA A 297 -10.10 8.92 -11.74
CA ALA A 297 -10.72 9.37 -12.98
C ALA A 297 -10.98 8.25 -14.00
N GLU A 298 -10.07 7.29 -14.18
CA GLU A 298 -10.31 6.15 -15.08
C GLU A 298 -11.49 5.29 -14.60
N PRO A 299 -11.54 4.82 -13.33
CA PRO A 299 -12.70 4.09 -12.81
C PRO A 299 -14.00 4.88 -12.92
N LEU A 300 -13.96 6.19 -12.64
CA LEU A 300 -15.13 7.05 -12.75
C LEU A 300 -15.67 7.08 -14.19
N VAL A 301 -14.80 7.25 -15.19
CA VAL A 301 -15.24 7.25 -16.59
C VAL A 301 -15.76 5.88 -17.01
N GLU A 302 -15.10 4.78 -16.63
CA GLU A 302 -15.59 3.43 -16.95
C GLU A 302 -16.98 3.15 -16.34
N ILE A 303 -17.23 3.62 -15.12
CA ILE A 303 -18.52 3.45 -14.42
C ILE A 303 -19.61 4.34 -15.03
N VAL A 304 -19.26 5.56 -15.46
CA VAL A 304 -20.20 6.55 -16.02
C VAL A 304 -20.51 6.26 -17.50
N PHE A 305 -19.55 5.69 -18.22
CA PHE A 305 -19.61 5.34 -19.63
C PHE A 305 -19.32 3.84 -19.81
N PRO A 306 -20.24 2.95 -19.38
CA PRO A 306 -20.02 1.51 -19.45
C PRO A 306 -19.91 1.00 -20.89
N GLU A 307 -20.55 1.69 -21.84
CA GLU A 307 -20.50 1.39 -23.27
C GLU A 307 -20.05 2.64 -24.05
N PRO A 308 -19.33 2.48 -25.18
CA PRO A 308 -19.01 3.60 -26.05
C PRO A 308 -20.28 4.27 -26.57
N LEU A 309 -20.31 5.59 -26.51
CA LEU A 309 -21.40 6.39 -27.06
C LEU A 309 -21.32 6.37 -28.58
N HIS A 310 -22.48 6.26 -29.23
CA HIS A 310 -22.60 6.49 -30.67
C HIS A 310 -22.58 7.99 -30.95
N GLU A 311 -22.04 8.38 -32.10
CA GLU A 311 -22.03 9.77 -32.55
C GLU A 311 -23.43 10.39 -32.48
N GLY A 312 -23.54 11.56 -31.85
CA GLY A 312 -24.82 12.26 -31.65
C GLY A 312 -25.66 11.79 -30.46
N THR A 313 -25.21 10.80 -29.67
CA THR A 313 -25.92 10.41 -28.43
C THR A 313 -25.81 11.53 -27.39
N PRO A 314 -26.94 12.09 -26.91
CA PRO A 314 -26.88 13.13 -25.88
C PRO A 314 -26.39 12.54 -24.55
N LEU A 315 -25.50 13.28 -23.88
CA LEU A 315 -25.05 12.94 -22.54
C LEU A 315 -26.18 13.16 -21.53
N ASN A 316 -26.36 12.24 -20.59
CA ASN A 316 -27.23 12.47 -19.44
C ASN A 316 -26.58 13.47 -18.45
N GLU A 317 -27.37 13.97 -17.49
CA GLU A 317 -26.91 14.98 -16.52
C GLU A 317 -25.64 14.57 -15.77
N MET A 318 -25.54 13.29 -15.39
CA MET A 318 -24.38 12.76 -14.69
C MET A 318 -23.13 12.72 -15.58
N GLN A 319 -23.27 12.24 -16.81
CA GLN A 319 -22.20 12.22 -17.81
C GLN A 319 -21.69 13.64 -18.07
N VAL A 320 -22.60 14.62 -18.23
CA VAL A 320 -22.24 16.03 -18.37
C VAL A 320 -21.48 16.54 -17.15
N ARG A 321 -21.93 16.21 -15.93
CA ARG A 321 -21.25 16.62 -14.69
C ARG A 321 -19.82 16.08 -14.63
N VAL A 322 -19.63 14.80 -14.92
CA VAL A 322 -18.30 14.14 -14.89
C VAL A 322 -17.36 14.73 -15.94
N VAL A 323 -17.85 14.91 -17.18
CA VAL A 323 -17.11 15.54 -18.28
C VAL A 323 -16.66 16.96 -17.88
N ARG A 324 -17.55 17.76 -17.28
CA ARG A 324 -17.24 19.12 -16.81
C ARG A 324 -16.15 19.14 -15.73
N GLU A 325 -16.26 18.26 -14.72
CA GLU A 325 -15.25 18.18 -13.66
C GLU A 325 -13.89 17.70 -14.18
N LEU A 326 -13.88 16.73 -15.10
CA LEU A 326 -12.65 16.30 -15.78
C LEU A 326 -12.02 17.46 -16.58
N SER A 327 -12.82 18.23 -17.31
CA SER A 327 -12.36 19.44 -18.03
C SER A 327 -11.77 20.49 -17.09
N ARG A 328 -12.37 20.70 -15.91
CA ARG A 328 -11.84 21.62 -14.89
C ARG A 328 -10.47 21.17 -14.38
N LEU A 329 -10.32 19.90 -14.01
CA LEU A 329 -9.05 19.39 -13.47
C LEU A 329 -7.95 19.27 -14.52
N ARG A 330 -8.31 19.18 -15.81
CA ARG A 330 -7.36 19.20 -16.93
C ARG A 330 -6.37 20.36 -16.84
N GLN A 331 -6.73 21.48 -16.23
CA GLN A 331 -5.86 22.65 -16.07
C GLN A 331 -4.67 22.39 -15.11
N GLY A 332 -4.80 21.47 -14.15
CA GLY A 332 -3.76 21.11 -13.18
C GLY A 332 -3.03 19.79 -13.48
N MET A 333 -3.38 19.11 -14.58
CA MET A 333 -2.78 17.85 -15.00
C MET A 333 -1.52 18.06 -15.84
N SER A 334 -0.56 17.15 -15.70
CA SER A 334 0.58 17.03 -16.60
C SER A 334 0.12 16.76 -18.03
N SER A 335 0.98 17.02 -19.01
CA SER A 335 0.67 16.76 -20.43
C SER A 335 0.36 15.29 -20.72
N ASP A 336 0.99 14.35 -20.00
CA ASP A 336 0.75 12.92 -20.18
C ASP A 336 -0.59 12.48 -19.58
N GLU A 337 -0.93 12.96 -18.38
CA GLU A 337 -2.26 12.73 -17.78
C GLU A 337 -3.37 13.25 -18.69
N ARG A 338 -3.23 14.48 -19.21
CA ARG A 338 -4.21 15.06 -20.15
C ARG A 338 -4.40 14.21 -21.40
N ARG A 339 -3.32 13.67 -21.95
CA ARG A 339 -3.37 12.80 -23.14
C ARG A 339 -4.04 11.48 -22.82
N HIS A 340 -3.71 10.88 -21.67
CA HIS A 340 -4.33 9.64 -21.21
C HIS A 340 -5.85 9.80 -21.04
N PHE A 341 -6.30 10.89 -20.40
CA PHE A 341 -7.74 11.15 -20.24
C PHE A 341 -8.47 11.44 -21.54
N ALA A 342 -7.87 12.22 -22.45
CA ALA A 342 -8.46 12.44 -23.77
C ALA A 342 -8.65 11.12 -24.51
N THR A 343 -7.62 10.26 -24.51
CA THR A 343 -7.69 8.92 -25.11
C THR A 343 -8.80 8.07 -24.49
N LEU A 344 -8.96 8.15 -23.16
CA LEU A 344 -9.95 7.38 -22.43
C LEU A 344 -11.39 7.83 -22.74
N LEU A 345 -11.64 9.13 -22.83
CA LEU A 345 -12.93 9.70 -23.25
C LEU A 345 -13.24 9.41 -24.72
N GLU A 346 -12.24 9.52 -25.61
CA GLU A 346 -12.39 9.19 -27.04
C GLU A 346 -12.79 7.72 -27.25
N ARG A 347 -12.20 6.79 -26.48
CA ARG A 347 -12.59 5.36 -26.49
C ARG A 347 -14.05 5.14 -26.10
N LYS A 348 -14.62 6.06 -25.32
CA LYS A 348 -16.03 6.07 -24.92
C LYS A 348 -16.92 6.88 -25.85
N GLY A 349 -16.40 7.36 -26.99
CA GLY A 349 -17.15 8.15 -27.96
C GLY A 349 -17.44 9.59 -27.49
N VAL A 350 -16.79 10.07 -26.43
CA VAL A 350 -16.90 11.45 -25.96
C VAL A 350 -15.91 12.30 -26.76
N THR A 351 -16.40 13.01 -27.76
CA THR A 351 -15.58 13.86 -28.63
C THR A 351 -15.30 15.23 -28.00
N HIS A 352 -14.30 15.93 -28.54
CA HIS A 352 -13.92 17.27 -28.09
C HIS A 352 -15.05 18.31 -28.16
N ASP A 353 -16.03 18.12 -29.04
CA ASP A 353 -17.19 19.03 -29.17
C ASP A 353 -18.18 18.90 -28.00
N LEU A 354 -18.08 17.82 -27.20
CA LEU A 354 -18.89 17.57 -26.00
C LEU A 354 -18.21 18.03 -24.70
N LEU A 355 -16.93 18.42 -24.75
CA LEU A 355 -16.09 18.87 -23.63
C LEU A 355 -16.02 20.39 -23.55
#